data_AF-A0A2M7H357-F1
#
_entry.id   AF-A0A2M7H357-F1
#
_cell.length_a   1.000
_cell.length_b   1.000
_cell.length_c   1.000
_cell.angle_alpha   90.00
_cell.angle_beta   90.00
_cell.angle_gamma   90.00
#
_symmetry.space_group_name_H-M   'P 1'
#
loop_
_entity.id
_entity.type
_entity.pdbx_description
1 polymer ?
#
loop_
_entity_poly.entity_id
_entity_poly.type
_entity_poly.pdbx_seq_one_letter_code
_entity_poly.pdbx_strand_id
1 'polypeptide(L)'
;MSQHNWGTRVSDNTTYQGLRALVMENELIRITVLLDKGTDIVEFLHKPTDTDLMWKSPINWKSNANFLQTTQSPITGFMDYYGGGWQECFPSGGPQTEYAGTEIGLHGEVCLIPWQCVIVKDTPEEIQVRCSVRTYRTPFLVEKTFTLKTGDSRLYIHEKITNEGKEDLPYMWGHHPAFGESIIDESCRVDVPAKTATTHSTIQDAKNSQFAASTTGTWPMLKNIHGETIDNSIVPPRSNKTHDLLFLSELTAGWFALTNQKKKYWGWLCVGP
;
A
#
# COMPACT_ATOMS: atom_id res chain seq x y z
N MET A 1 -22.77 -3.47 -16.76
CA MET A 1 -22.05 -2.21 -16.52
C MET A 1 -23.00 -1.08 -16.78
N SER A 2 -23.23 -0.24 -15.78
CA SER A 2 -24.08 0.92 -15.91
C SER A 2 -23.45 1.94 -16.87
N GLN A 3 -24.29 2.59 -17.70
CA GLN A 3 -23.87 3.63 -18.66
C GLN A 3 -24.21 5.03 -18.13
N HIS A 4 -24.21 5.21 -16.80
CA HIS A 4 -24.55 6.49 -16.21
C HIS A 4 -23.38 7.46 -16.39
N ASN A 5 -23.68 8.70 -16.80
CA ASN A 5 -22.69 9.76 -17.01
C ASN A 5 -22.49 10.66 -15.78
N TRP A 6 -23.09 10.31 -14.64
CA TRP A 6 -23.06 11.03 -13.38
C TRP A 6 -22.97 10.03 -12.21
N GLY A 7 -22.53 10.48 -11.04
CA GLY A 7 -22.40 9.61 -9.87
C GLY A 7 -21.19 8.70 -9.89
N THR A 8 -21.30 7.58 -9.18
CA THR A 8 -20.31 6.52 -9.15
C THR A 8 -20.33 5.65 -10.42
N ARG A 9 -19.15 5.22 -10.88
CA ARG A 9 -18.97 4.37 -12.06
C ARG A 9 -17.88 3.33 -11.84
N VAL A 10 -18.05 2.16 -12.44
CA VAL A 10 -17.08 1.06 -12.41
C VAL A 10 -16.85 0.49 -13.81
N SER A 11 -15.58 0.21 -14.14
CA SER A 11 -15.18 -0.47 -15.37
C SER A 11 -14.18 -1.58 -15.05
N ASP A 12 -14.50 -2.81 -15.42
CA ASP A 12 -13.67 -4.02 -15.19
C ASP A 12 -13.07 -4.61 -16.48
N ASN A 13 -13.41 -4.05 -17.64
CA ASN A 13 -12.84 -4.36 -18.95
C ASN A 13 -11.76 -3.33 -19.36
N THR A 14 -10.84 -3.01 -18.46
CA THR A 14 -9.72 -2.12 -18.77
C THR A 14 -8.39 -2.83 -18.58
N THR A 15 -7.35 -2.34 -19.25
CA THR A 15 -5.99 -2.82 -19.03
C THR A 15 -5.07 -1.66 -18.72
N TYR A 16 -4.08 -1.93 -17.88
CA TYR A 16 -3.01 -1.01 -17.54
C TYR A 16 -1.69 -1.75 -17.73
N GLN A 17 -0.89 -1.33 -18.71
CA GLN A 17 0.38 -1.98 -19.05
C GLN A 17 0.26 -3.51 -19.28
N GLY A 18 -0.86 -3.94 -19.85
CA GLY A 18 -1.13 -5.36 -20.13
C GLY A 18 -1.64 -6.17 -18.95
N LEU A 19 -1.92 -5.56 -17.80
CA LEU A 19 -2.60 -6.17 -16.65
C LEU A 19 -4.08 -5.79 -16.65
N ARG A 20 -4.98 -6.70 -16.28
CA ARG A 20 -6.40 -6.37 -16.05
C ARG A 20 -6.50 -5.31 -14.96
N ALA A 21 -7.26 -4.26 -15.26
CA ALA A 21 -7.47 -3.15 -14.36
C ALA A 21 -8.97 -2.96 -14.10
N LEU A 22 -9.28 -2.73 -12.83
CA LEU A 22 -10.56 -2.24 -12.35
C LEU A 22 -10.43 -0.74 -12.14
N VAL A 23 -11.30 0.04 -12.78
CA VAL A 23 -11.40 1.48 -12.58
C VAL A 23 -12.69 1.78 -11.84
N MET A 24 -12.59 2.47 -10.71
CA MET A 24 -13.72 2.93 -9.91
C MET A 24 -13.63 4.44 -9.76
N GLU A 25 -14.73 5.17 -9.96
CA GLU A 25 -14.70 6.63 -9.85
C GLU A 25 -16.04 7.23 -9.42
N ASN A 26 -15.99 8.44 -8.85
CA ASN A 26 -17.12 9.34 -8.63
C ASN A 26 -16.72 10.78 -9.02
N GLU A 27 -17.44 11.80 -8.57
CA GLU A 27 -17.14 13.21 -8.91
C GLU A 27 -15.78 13.69 -8.38
N LEU A 28 -15.30 13.10 -7.28
CA LEU A 28 -14.16 13.59 -6.51
C LEU A 28 -12.90 12.76 -6.72
N ILE A 29 -13.04 11.45 -6.84
CA ILE A 29 -11.90 10.53 -6.90
C ILE A 29 -12.02 9.52 -8.04
N ARG A 30 -10.87 9.06 -8.52
CA ARG A 30 -10.70 7.93 -9.43
C ARG A 30 -9.64 7.00 -8.88
N ILE A 31 -9.99 5.73 -8.79
CA ILE A 31 -9.17 4.64 -8.27
C ILE A 31 -8.94 3.65 -9.40
N THR A 32 -7.68 3.34 -9.69
CA THR A 32 -7.31 2.25 -10.62
C THR A 32 -6.63 1.14 -9.83
N VAL A 33 -7.15 -0.08 -9.97
CA VAL A 33 -6.73 -1.28 -9.23
C VAL A 33 -6.25 -2.35 -10.22
N LEU A 34 -5.07 -2.91 -10.01
CA LEU A 34 -4.54 -3.99 -10.86
C LEU A 34 -5.00 -5.36 -10.36
N LEU A 35 -5.96 -5.96 -11.05
CA LEU A 35 -6.55 -7.25 -10.67
C LEU A 35 -5.57 -8.41 -10.84
N ASP A 36 -4.63 -8.30 -11.79
CA ASP A 36 -3.62 -9.34 -12.04
C ASP A 36 -2.38 -9.21 -11.14
N LYS A 37 -2.37 -8.22 -10.24
CA LYS A 37 -1.27 -7.91 -9.34
C LYS A 37 -1.82 -7.50 -7.98
N GLY A 38 -2.33 -8.49 -7.24
CA GLY A 38 -2.66 -8.32 -5.83
C GLY A 38 -3.76 -7.33 -5.48
N THR A 39 -4.52 -6.84 -6.45
CA THR A 39 -5.41 -5.68 -6.27
C THR A 39 -4.65 -4.41 -5.84
N ASP A 40 -3.43 -4.23 -6.33
CA ASP A 40 -2.63 -3.02 -6.09
C ASP A 40 -3.41 -1.78 -6.58
N ILE A 41 -3.59 -0.80 -5.71
CA ILE A 41 -4.13 0.51 -6.09
C ILE A 41 -2.98 1.33 -6.67
N VAL A 42 -3.01 1.54 -7.98
CA VAL A 42 -1.92 2.21 -8.73
C VAL A 42 -2.23 3.67 -9.09
N GLU A 43 -3.47 4.07 -8.86
CA GLU A 43 -3.94 5.44 -8.98
C GLU A 43 -4.92 5.71 -7.84
N PHE A 44 -4.68 6.78 -7.11
CA PHE A 44 -5.65 7.37 -6.20
C PHE A 44 -5.71 8.85 -6.54
N LEU A 45 -6.47 9.18 -7.58
CA LEU A 45 -6.57 10.51 -8.14
C LEU A 45 -7.67 11.30 -7.45
N HIS A 46 -7.32 12.44 -6.85
CA HIS A 46 -8.27 13.48 -6.48
C HIS A 46 -8.50 14.40 -7.69
N LYS A 47 -9.68 14.28 -8.30
CA LYS A 47 -10.02 14.94 -9.57
C LYS A 47 -10.06 16.47 -9.48
N PRO A 48 -10.64 17.10 -8.43
CA PRO A 48 -10.72 18.56 -8.37
C PRO A 48 -9.36 19.27 -8.39
N THR A 49 -8.30 18.59 -7.97
CA THR A 49 -6.94 19.16 -7.90
C THR A 49 -5.96 18.47 -8.84
N ASP A 50 -6.44 17.53 -9.65
CA ASP A 50 -5.62 16.69 -10.54
C ASP A 50 -4.38 16.09 -9.83
N THR A 51 -4.62 15.53 -8.63
CA THR A 51 -3.54 15.03 -7.77
C THR A 51 -3.66 13.53 -7.55
N ASP A 52 -2.79 12.75 -8.17
CA ASP A 52 -2.64 11.32 -7.89
C ASP A 52 -1.73 11.11 -6.68
N LEU A 53 -2.21 10.46 -5.63
CA LEU A 53 -1.46 10.27 -4.39
C LEU A 53 -0.37 9.20 -4.52
N MET A 54 -0.49 8.28 -5.49
CA MET A 54 0.34 7.10 -5.59
C MET A 54 1.69 7.40 -6.24
N TRP A 55 2.78 6.92 -5.61
CA TRP A 55 4.09 6.91 -6.23
C TRP A 55 4.14 5.86 -7.35
N LYS A 56 4.76 6.24 -8.47
CA LYS A 56 4.97 5.36 -9.62
C LYS A 56 6.46 5.18 -9.84
N SER A 57 6.88 3.93 -9.84
CA SER A 57 8.26 3.54 -10.08
C SER A 57 8.67 3.84 -11.51
N PRO A 58 9.90 4.35 -11.76
CA PRO A 58 10.40 4.56 -13.12
C PRO A 58 10.46 3.29 -13.97
N ILE A 59 10.51 2.11 -13.35
CA ILE A 59 10.57 0.82 -14.05
C ILE A 59 9.19 0.25 -14.42
N ASN A 60 8.10 0.96 -14.07
CA ASN A 60 6.72 0.60 -14.37
C ASN A 60 6.26 -0.75 -13.77
N TRP A 61 4.97 -1.07 -13.91
CA TRP A 61 4.44 -2.38 -13.57
C TRP A 61 4.68 -3.36 -14.71
N LYS A 62 4.86 -4.63 -14.37
CA LYS A 62 5.17 -5.67 -15.35
C LYS A 62 4.14 -6.77 -15.27
N SER A 63 3.68 -7.22 -16.44
CA SER A 63 2.85 -8.41 -16.54
C SER A 63 3.71 -9.65 -16.81
N ASN A 64 3.28 -10.81 -16.32
CA ASN A 64 3.94 -12.08 -16.61
C ASN A 64 3.92 -12.44 -18.10
N ALA A 65 3.05 -11.80 -18.90
CA ALA A 65 3.03 -11.97 -20.35
C ALA A 65 4.21 -11.27 -21.04
N ASN A 66 4.70 -10.16 -20.47
CA ASN A 66 5.66 -9.27 -21.13
C ASN A 66 6.97 -9.10 -20.36
N PHE A 67 7.14 -9.81 -19.24
CA PHE A 67 8.35 -9.78 -18.44
C PHE A 67 8.68 -11.17 -17.90
N LEU A 68 9.96 -11.52 -18.00
CA LEU A 68 10.55 -12.73 -17.47
C LEU A 68 11.69 -12.33 -16.55
N GLN A 69 11.68 -12.87 -15.32
CA GLN A 69 12.82 -12.73 -14.43
C GLN A 69 14.02 -13.47 -15.00
N THR A 70 15.18 -12.83 -14.97
CA THR A 70 16.43 -13.41 -15.45
C THR A 70 17.17 -14.20 -14.37
N THR A 71 16.76 -14.06 -13.11
CA THR A 71 17.28 -14.80 -11.96
C THR A 71 16.14 -15.19 -11.02
N GLN A 72 16.29 -16.34 -10.36
CA GLN A 72 15.42 -16.74 -9.26
C GLN A 72 16.06 -16.20 -7.98
N SER A 73 15.56 -15.07 -7.48
CA SER A 73 15.95 -14.55 -6.17
C SER A 73 14.71 -14.19 -5.35
N PRO A 74 14.67 -14.60 -4.08
CA PRO A 74 13.51 -14.34 -3.21
C PRO A 74 13.31 -12.86 -2.90
N ILE A 75 14.37 -12.05 -3.04
CA ILE A 75 14.32 -10.60 -2.82
C ILE A 75 13.98 -9.87 -4.13
N THR A 76 14.64 -10.22 -5.24
CA THR A 76 14.38 -9.55 -6.52
C THR A 76 13.03 -9.96 -7.11
N GLY A 77 12.52 -11.15 -6.74
CA GLY A 77 11.15 -11.63 -6.94
C GLY A 77 10.10 -10.53 -6.88
N PHE A 78 10.00 -9.88 -5.72
CA PHE A 78 9.06 -8.79 -5.51
C PHE A 78 9.50 -7.50 -6.21
N MET A 79 10.78 -7.10 -6.03
CA MET A 79 11.30 -5.82 -6.49
C MET A 79 11.24 -5.65 -8.01
N ASP A 80 11.44 -6.72 -8.77
CA ASP A 80 11.38 -6.71 -10.23
C ASP A 80 9.99 -6.35 -10.77
N TYR A 81 8.94 -6.61 -9.99
CA TYR A 81 7.55 -6.32 -10.32
C TYR A 81 7.00 -5.12 -9.53
N TYR A 82 7.82 -4.46 -8.72
CA TYR A 82 7.36 -3.37 -7.87
C TYR A 82 7.28 -2.04 -8.65
N GLY A 83 6.05 -1.73 -9.10
CA GLY A 83 5.73 -0.50 -9.83
C GLY A 83 5.38 0.69 -8.94
N GLY A 84 5.36 0.53 -7.61
CA GLY A 84 4.80 1.50 -6.68
C GLY A 84 3.29 1.29 -6.44
N GLY A 85 2.60 2.34 -6.03
CA GLY A 85 1.18 2.28 -5.66
C GLY A 85 0.95 1.84 -4.22
N TRP A 86 -0.17 1.14 -4.00
CA TRP A 86 -0.57 0.60 -2.72
C TRP A 86 -0.96 -0.86 -2.85
N GLN A 87 -0.07 -1.71 -2.36
CA GLN A 87 -0.22 -3.16 -2.30
C GLN A 87 -0.65 -3.67 -0.92
N GLU A 88 -1.22 -4.87 -0.92
CA GLU A 88 -1.50 -5.66 0.28
C GLU A 88 -0.39 -6.70 0.51
N CYS A 89 0.06 -6.83 1.75
CA CYS A 89 1.08 -7.79 2.15
C CYS A 89 0.44 -8.88 3.02
N PHE A 90 0.45 -10.11 2.54
CA PHE A 90 -0.12 -11.28 3.23
C PHE A 90 0.46 -12.59 2.66
N PRO A 91 0.74 -13.62 3.48
CA PRO A 91 0.61 -13.69 4.95
C PRO A 91 1.84 -13.19 5.72
N SER A 92 2.75 -12.47 5.05
CA SER A 92 3.92 -11.85 5.65
C SER A 92 4.05 -10.41 5.17
N GLY A 93 4.27 -9.45 6.06
CA GLY A 93 4.63 -8.07 5.71
C GLY A 93 6.14 -7.83 5.69
N GLY A 94 6.94 -8.78 6.18
CA GLY A 94 8.37 -8.63 6.39
C GLY A 94 9.25 -9.10 5.23
N PRO A 95 10.56 -9.27 5.47
CA PRO A 95 11.47 -9.86 4.50
C PRO A 95 11.07 -11.30 4.16
N GLN A 96 11.75 -11.88 3.16
CA GLN A 96 11.63 -13.31 2.87
C GLN A 96 11.78 -14.13 4.16
N THR A 97 10.92 -15.12 4.33
CA THR A 97 10.96 -16.07 5.43
C THR A 97 10.68 -17.48 4.95
N GLU A 98 10.89 -18.46 5.82
CA GLU A 98 10.53 -19.86 5.60
C GLU A 98 9.55 -20.28 6.70
N TYR A 99 8.46 -20.93 6.30
CA TYR A 99 7.46 -21.46 7.22
C TYR A 99 7.07 -22.86 6.80
N ALA A 100 7.12 -23.82 7.73
CA ALA A 100 6.78 -25.23 7.50
C ALA A 100 7.45 -25.84 6.24
N GLY A 101 8.74 -25.53 6.02
CA GLY A 101 9.49 -26.02 4.85
C GLY A 101 9.13 -25.35 3.52
N THR A 102 8.35 -24.26 3.56
CA THR A 102 7.96 -23.49 2.38
C THR A 102 8.49 -22.06 2.46
N GLU A 103 9.14 -21.62 1.38
CA GLU A 103 9.59 -20.23 1.24
C GLU A 103 8.39 -19.30 1.02
N ILE A 104 8.33 -18.22 1.81
CA ILE A 104 7.42 -17.09 1.65
C ILE A 104 8.26 -15.90 1.21
N GLY A 105 7.93 -15.35 0.04
CA GLY A 105 8.65 -14.21 -0.55
C GLY A 105 8.54 -12.93 0.27
N LEU A 106 9.33 -11.92 -0.12
CA LEU A 106 9.23 -10.57 0.41
C LEU A 106 7.77 -10.07 0.29
N HIS A 107 7.19 -9.64 1.41
CA HIS A 107 5.80 -9.17 1.51
C HIS A 107 4.71 -10.22 1.19
N GLY A 108 5.05 -11.52 1.28
CA GLY A 108 4.10 -12.60 1.13
C GLY A 108 3.84 -12.95 -0.33
N GLU A 109 2.59 -13.29 -0.65
CA GLU A 109 2.22 -13.85 -1.95
C GLU A 109 1.09 -13.09 -2.63
N VAL A 110 0.18 -12.47 -1.88
CA VAL A 110 -1.02 -11.88 -2.47
C VAL A 110 -0.73 -10.71 -3.41
N CYS A 111 0.34 -9.93 -3.16
CA CYS A 111 0.75 -8.76 -3.96
C CYS A 111 1.23 -9.08 -5.40
N LEU A 112 1.45 -10.35 -5.72
CA LEU A 112 2.01 -10.77 -7.01
C LEU A 112 1.09 -11.69 -7.83
N ILE A 113 -0.07 -12.08 -7.29
CA ILE A 113 -0.96 -13.05 -7.91
C ILE A 113 -2.26 -12.39 -8.40
N PRO A 114 -2.93 -12.97 -9.42
CA PRO A 114 -4.19 -12.44 -9.92
C PRO A 114 -5.36 -12.76 -8.99
N TRP A 115 -6.23 -11.79 -8.82
CA TRP A 115 -7.46 -11.90 -8.04
C TRP A 115 -8.66 -12.06 -8.97
N GLN A 116 -9.67 -12.77 -8.46
CA GLN A 116 -11.01 -12.77 -9.04
C GLN A 116 -11.72 -11.49 -8.63
N CYS A 117 -12.58 -10.95 -9.48
CA CYS A 117 -13.28 -9.70 -9.27
C CYS A 117 -14.73 -9.83 -9.70
N VAL A 118 -15.66 -9.36 -8.85
CA VAL A 118 -17.10 -9.35 -9.11
C VAL A 118 -17.67 -8.01 -8.68
N ILE A 119 -18.40 -7.34 -9.57
CA ILE A 119 -19.18 -6.15 -9.24
C ILE A 119 -20.40 -6.59 -8.42
N VAL A 120 -20.47 -6.15 -7.17
CA VAL A 120 -21.54 -6.50 -6.22
C VAL A 120 -22.68 -5.48 -6.31
N LYS A 121 -22.35 -4.21 -6.54
CA LYS A 121 -23.32 -3.11 -6.68
C LYS A 121 -22.81 -2.09 -7.69
N ASP A 122 -23.71 -1.64 -8.56
CA ASP A 122 -23.44 -0.65 -9.61
C ASP A 122 -24.66 0.28 -9.74
N THR A 123 -24.65 1.36 -8.97
CA THR A 123 -25.70 2.40 -8.96
C THR A 123 -25.04 3.78 -9.02
N PRO A 124 -25.74 4.85 -9.43
CA PRO A 124 -25.18 6.20 -9.39
C PRO A 124 -24.77 6.68 -7.98
N GLU A 125 -25.40 6.18 -6.92
CA GLU A 125 -25.12 6.61 -5.55
C GLU A 125 -23.96 5.86 -4.91
N GLU A 126 -23.75 4.60 -5.32
CA GLU A 126 -22.74 3.72 -4.73
C GLU A 126 -22.35 2.58 -5.69
N ILE A 127 -21.04 2.29 -5.72
CA ILE A 127 -20.48 1.09 -6.35
C ILE A 127 -19.77 0.24 -5.30
N GLN A 128 -19.92 -1.08 -5.39
CA GLN A 128 -19.19 -2.05 -4.58
C GLN A 128 -18.61 -3.14 -5.47
N VAL A 129 -17.33 -3.42 -5.29
CA VAL A 129 -16.61 -4.45 -6.04
C VAL A 129 -15.90 -5.37 -5.05
N ARG A 130 -16.15 -6.67 -5.17
CA ARG A 130 -15.50 -7.68 -4.34
C ARG A 130 -14.45 -8.41 -5.15
N CYS A 131 -13.23 -8.38 -4.64
CA CYS A 131 -12.12 -9.18 -5.10
C CYS A 131 -11.86 -10.34 -4.14
N SER A 132 -11.38 -11.48 -4.66
CA SER A 132 -10.96 -12.60 -3.83
C SER A 132 -9.80 -13.38 -4.44
N VAL A 133 -8.99 -14.00 -3.58
CA VAL A 133 -7.91 -14.89 -3.97
C VAL A 133 -7.73 -16.01 -2.96
N ARG A 134 -7.33 -17.19 -3.44
CA ARG A 134 -6.78 -18.24 -2.60
C ARG A 134 -5.27 -18.23 -2.74
N THR A 135 -4.58 -18.18 -1.61
CA THR A 135 -3.12 -18.25 -1.56
C THR A 135 -2.63 -19.61 -2.05
N TYR A 136 -1.45 -19.65 -2.67
CA TYR A 136 -0.87 -20.83 -3.28
C TYR A 136 -0.10 -21.70 -2.30
N ARG A 137 0.62 -21.06 -1.35
CA ARG A 137 1.50 -21.76 -0.39
C ARG A 137 0.84 -21.94 0.96
N THR A 138 -0.03 -21.00 1.32
CA THR A 138 -0.83 -21.04 2.54
C THR A 138 -2.30 -21.30 2.18
N PRO A 139 -3.09 -22.02 2.99
CA PRO A 139 -4.49 -22.32 2.72
C PRO A 139 -5.43 -21.20 3.18
N PHE A 140 -5.18 -19.95 2.77
CA PHE A 140 -6.07 -18.82 3.08
C PHE A 140 -6.92 -18.43 1.88
N LEU A 141 -8.17 -18.08 2.17
CA LEU A 141 -9.02 -17.28 1.29
C LEU A 141 -9.00 -15.84 1.79
N VAL A 142 -8.58 -14.92 0.93
CA VAL A 142 -8.62 -13.48 1.18
C VAL A 142 -9.73 -12.87 0.34
N GLU A 143 -10.63 -12.13 0.98
CA GLU A 143 -11.72 -11.39 0.35
C GLU A 143 -11.55 -9.90 0.65
N LYS A 144 -11.76 -9.04 -0.36
CA LYS A 144 -11.64 -7.59 -0.28
C LYS A 144 -12.78 -6.92 -1.00
N THR A 145 -13.45 -5.97 -0.37
CA THR A 145 -14.55 -5.20 -0.98
C THR A 145 -14.19 -3.72 -1.00
N PHE A 146 -14.08 -3.17 -2.20
CA PHE A 146 -13.93 -1.74 -2.45
C PHE A 146 -15.31 -1.10 -2.60
N THR A 147 -15.52 0.05 -1.94
CA THR A 147 -16.75 0.83 -2.06
C THR A 147 -16.44 2.30 -2.32
N LEU A 148 -17.11 2.89 -3.32
CA LEU A 148 -17.17 4.34 -3.53
C LEU A 148 -18.63 4.80 -3.46
N LYS A 149 -18.84 6.03 -2.99
CA LYS A 149 -20.15 6.68 -2.87
C LYS A 149 -20.12 8.04 -3.54
N THR A 150 -21.23 8.48 -4.11
CA THR A 150 -21.34 9.82 -4.71
C THR A 150 -21.07 10.92 -3.68
N GLY A 151 -20.33 11.95 -4.09
CA GLY A 151 -19.98 13.09 -3.23
C GLY A 151 -19.01 12.78 -2.07
N ASP A 152 -18.44 11.58 -1.99
CA ASP A 152 -17.48 11.17 -0.94
C ASP A 152 -16.08 10.95 -1.54
N SER A 153 -15.04 11.59 -1.00
CA SER A 153 -13.66 11.45 -1.47
C SER A 153 -12.92 10.26 -0.85
N ARG A 154 -13.63 9.37 -0.13
CA ARG A 154 -13.06 8.20 0.53
C ARG A 154 -13.27 6.93 -0.28
N LEU A 155 -12.22 6.11 -0.33
CA LEU A 155 -12.31 4.70 -0.69
C LEU A 155 -12.50 3.89 0.60
N TYR A 156 -13.57 3.11 0.66
CA TYR A 156 -13.76 2.17 1.76
C TYR A 156 -13.27 0.79 1.32
N ILE A 157 -12.45 0.17 2.16
CA ILE A 157 -11.93 -1.17 1.97
C ILE A 157 -12.41 -2.01 3.16
N HIS A 158 -13.15 -3.08 2.87
CA HIS A 158 -13.53 -4.09 3.87
C HIS A 158 -12.93 -5.42 3.47
N GLU A 159 -12.21 -6.05 4.39
CA GLU A 159 -11.48 -7.27 4.09
C GLU A 159 -11.75 -8.36 5.12
N LYS A 160 -11.61 -9.60 4.67
CA LYS A 160 -11.81 -10.80 5.46
C LYS A 160 -10.81 -11.87 5.02
N ILE A 161 -10.15 -12.49 6.00
CA ILE A 161 -9.28 -13.64 5.79
C ILE A 161 -9.96 -14.85 6.41
N THR A 162 -9.98 -15.97 5.67
CA THR A 162 -10.45 -17.26 6.15
C THR A 162 -9.32 -18.28 6.04
N ASN A 163 -8.93 -18.90 7.14
CA ASN A 163 -8.06 -20.08 7.11
C ASN A 163 -8.91 -21.29 6.65
N GLU A 164 -8.70 -21.76 5.42
CA GLU A 164 -9.31 -22.96 4.86
C GLU A 164 -8.50 -24.25 5.20
N GLY A 165 -7.40 -24.10 5.96
CA GLY A 165 -6.58 -25.19 6.46
C GLY A 165 -7.19 -25.97 7.63
N LYS A 166 -6.49 -27.03 8.05
CA LYS A 166 -6.87 -27.88 9.20
C LYS A 166 -6.07 -27.58 10.47
N GLU A 167 -5.21 -26.57 10.41
CA GLU A 167 -4.29 -26.18 11.47
C GLU A 167 -4.31 -24.67 11.63
N ASP A 168 -4.01 -24.19 12.83
CA ASP A 168 -3.80 -22.77 13.07
C ASP A 168 -2.51 -22.31 12.38
N LEU A 169 -2.60 -21.20 11.65
CA LEU A 169 -1.49 -20.67 10.88
C LEU A 169 -1.19 -19.23 11.32
N PRO A 170 0.08 -18.92 11.64
CA PRO A 170 0.47 -17.55 11.90
C PRO A 170 0.39 -16.74 10.63
N TYR A 171 -0.01 -15.47 10.75
CA TYR A 171 -0.01 -14.54 9.64
C TYR A 171 0.31 -13.12 10.13
N MET A 172 0.84 -12.34 9.21
CA MET A 172 0.89 -10.89 9.26
C MET A 172 0.11 -10.35 8.08
N TRP A 173 -0.67 -9.32 8.33
CA TRP A 173 -1.54 -8.72 7.35
C TRP A 173 -1.36 -7.21 7.39
N GLY A 174 -1.10 -6.60 6.24
CA GLY A 174 -0.84 -5.17 6.20
C GLY A 174 -1.00 -4.55 4.82
N HIS A 175 -1.13 -3.23 4.85
CA HIS A 175 -1.20 -2.37 3.69
C HIS A 175 0.11 -1.61 3.54
N HIS A 176 0.59 -1.47 2.30
CA HIS A 176 1.87 -0.83 2.01
C HIS A 176 1.73 0.26 0.94
N PRO A 177 1.08 1.41 1.25
CA PRO A 177 0.98 2.53 0.33
C PRO A 177 2.33 3.25 0.15
N ALA A 178 2.68 3.56 -1.10
CA ALA A 178 3.80 4.43 -1.46
C ALA A 178 3.27 5.75 -2.01
N PHE A 179 3.58 6.86 -1.35
CA PHE A 179 3.11 8.19 -1.72
C PHE A 179 4.08 8.93 -2.64
N GLY A 180 3.54 9.57 -3.68
CA GLY A 180 4.32 10.21 -4.75
C GLY A 180 4.73 11.66 -4.52
N GLU A 181 5.61 12.19 -5.38
CA GLU A 181 6.08 13.59 -5.34
C GLU A 181 4.96 14.63 -5.57
N SER A 182 3.81 14.19 -6.10
CA SER A 182 2.59 15.01 -6.23
C SER A 182 2.10 15.54 -4.88
N ILE A 183 2.24 14.75 -3.81
CA ILE A 183 1.81 15.08 -2.45
C ILE A 183 3.00 15.34 -1.52
N ILE A 184 4.09 14.58 -1.66
CA ILE A 184 5.24 14.57 -0.75
C ILE A 184 6.16 15.78 -0.98
N ASP A 185 6.28 16.64 0.03
CA ASP A 185 7.26 17.71 0.13
C ASP A 185 7.57 18.05 1.61
N GLU A 186 8.45 19.01 1.90
CA GLU A 186 8.84 19.38 3.27
C GLU A 186 7.71 20.01 4.12
N SER A 187 6.55 20.28 3.52
CA SER A 187 5.34 20.69 4.25
C SER A 187 4.45 19.52 4.66
N CYS A 188 4.83 18.29 4.33
CA CYS A 188 4.13 17.10 4.79
C CYS A 188 4.38 16.80 6.27
N ARG A 189 3.33 16.28 6.91
CA ARG A 189 3.36 15.74 8.27
C ARG A 189 2.79 14.33 8.30
N VAL A 190 3.40 13.47 9.10
CA VAL A 190 2.95 12.10 9.39
C VAL A 190 2.46 12.04 10.82
N ASP A 191 1.16 11.78 10.98
CA ASP A 191 0.51 11.63 12.28
C ASP A 191 0.21 10.16 12.52
N VAL A 192 0.76 9.61 13.61
CA VAL A 192 0.50 8.24 14.06
C VAL A 192 0.31 8.27 15.57
N PRO A 193 -0.74 7.65 16.12
CA PRO A 193 -1.00 7.56 17.55
C PRO A 193 -0.07 6.54 18.24
N ALA A 194 1.24 6.63 17.98
CA ALA A 194 2.29 5.79 18.53
C ALA A 194 3.03 6.51 19.68
N LYS A 195 3.73 5.76 20.53
CA LYS A 195 4.59 6.34 21.58
C LYS A 195 6.07 6.16 21.31
N THR A 196 6.43 5.08 20.61
CA THR A 196 7.82 4.66 20.43
C THR A 196 8.12 4.49 18.96
N ALA A 197 9.31 4.92 18.55
CA ALA A 197 9.87 4.69 17.23
C ALA A 197 11.21 3.96 17.36
N THR A 198 11.40 2.94 16.52
CA THR A 198 12.62 2.13 16.49
C THR A 198 13.08 1.94 15.05
N THR A 199 14.37 2.17 14.78
CA THR A 199 14.95 1.86 13.46
C THR A 199 15.23 0.38 13.32
N HIS A 200 15.26 -0.10 12.08
CA HIS A 200 15.56 -1.51 11.80
C HIS A 200 16.91 -1.95 12.39
N SER A 201 17.05 -3.24 12.70
CA SER A 201 18.27 -3.83 13.29
C SER A 201 19.45 -3.88 12.31
N THR A 202 19.19 -3.63 11.03
CA THR A 202 20.19 -3.47 9.97
C THR A 202 19.88 -2.21 9.17
N ILE A 203 20.94 -1.54 8.70
CA ILE A 203 20.83 -0.33 7.87
C ILE A 203 20.84 -0.75 6.40
N GLN A 204 19.73 -0.52 5.70
CA GLN A 204 19.59 -0.90 4.29
C GLN A 204 20.40 0.01 3.36
N ASP A 205 20.50 1.30 3.69
CA ASP A 205 21.27 2.29 2.95
C ASP A 205 22.15 3.11 3.90
N ALA A 206 23.32 2.57 4.23
CA ALA A 206 24.24 3.19 5.19
C ALA A 206 24.75 4.57 4.74
N LYS A 207 24.67 4.89 3.45
CA LYS A 207 25.11 6.19 2.93
C LYS A 207 24.09 7.29 3.21
N ASN A 208 22.81 6.94 3.19
CA ASN A 208 21.70 7.89 3.26
C ASN A 208 20.86 7.76 4.55
N SER A 209 21.15 6.79 5.41
CA SER A 209 20.46 6.65 6.68
C SER A 209 20.92 7.71 7.68
N GLN A 210 19.94 8.32 8.36
CA GLN A 210 20.20 9.33 9.38
C GLN A 210 20.49 8.70 10.74
N PHE A 211 20.05 7.46 10.96
CA PHE A 211 20.05 6.82 12.26
C PHE A 211 20.93 5.58 12.30
N ALA A 212 21.48 5.26 13.47
CA ALA A 212 22.12 3.98 13.68
C ALA A 212 21.06 2.84 13.68
N ALA A 213 21.48 1.61 13.43
CA ALA A 213 20.64 0.44 13.59
C ALA A 213 20.10 0.35 15.04
N SER A 214 18.87 -0.14 15.19
CA SER A 214 18.21 -0.33 16.51
C SER A 214 18.12 0.95 17.37
N THR A 215 18.16 2.13 16.77
CA THR A 215 17.94 3.41 17.47
C THR A 215 16.49 3.48 17.91
N THR A 216 16.26 3.69 19.21
CA THR A 216 14.91 3.78 19.80
C THR A 216 14.72 5.09 20.54
N GLY A 217 13.52 5.66 20.48
CA GLY A 217 13.15 6.88 21.20
C GLY A 217 11.64 7.14 21.17
N THR A 218 11.23 8.23 21.82
CA THR A 218 9.83 8.65 21.87
C THR A 218 9.40 9.23 20.53
N TRP A 219 8.40 8.63 19.89
CA TRP A 219 7.83 9.14 18.65
C TRP A 219 7.27 10.58 18.85
N PRO A 220 7.55 11.53 17.94
CA PRO A 220 8.29 11.41 16.68
C PRO A 220 9.80 11.73 16.75
N MET A 221 10.35 11.93 17.95
CA MET A 221 11.71 12.46 18.17
C MET A 221 12.76 11.35 18.31
N LEU A 222 13.70 11.27 17.37
CA LEU A 222 14.85 10.35 17.42
C LEU A 222 16.17 11.09 17.32
N LYS A 223 17.23 10.55 17.94
CA LYS A 223 18.60 11.07 17.77
C LYS A 223 19.28 10.45 16.57
N ASN A 224 19.79 11.28 15.66
CA ASN A 224 20.56 10.83 14.50
C ASN A 224 21.99 10.41 14.90
N ILE A 225 22.78 9.91 13.94
CA ILE A 225 24.18 9.49 14.15
C ILE A 225 25.12 10.64 14.58
N HIS A 226 24.69 11.89 14.42
CA HIS A 226 25.42 13.09 14.86
C HIS A 226 24.97 13.59 16.24
N GLY A 227 23.99 12.92 16.87
CA GLY A 227 23.44 13.28 18.17
C GLY A 227 22.35 14.37 18.13
N GLU A 228 21.95 14.81 16.94
CA GLU A 228 20.90 15.80 16.73
C GLU A 228 19.52 15.15 16.88
N THR A 229 18.56 15.88 17.45
CA THR A 229 17.18 15.39 17.57
C THR A 229 16.39 15.73 16.32
N ILE A 230 15.89 14.70 15.64
CA ILE A 230 15.12 14.78 14.40
C ILE A 230 13.65 14.48 14.71
N ASP A 231 12.76 15.36 14.25
CA ASP A 231 11.31 15.15 14.25
C ASP A 231 10.91 14.36 13.00
N ASN A 232 10.66 13.06 13.18
CA ASN A 232 10.29 12.13 12.10
C ASN A 232 8.82 12.24 11.67
N SER A 233 8.03 13.10 12.31
CA SER A 233 6.71 13.47 11.80
C SER A 233 6.81 14.40 10.60
N ILE A 234 7.99 14.99 10.34
CA ILE A 234 8.23 15.94 9.25
C ILE A 234 8.95 15.23 8.11
N VAL A 235 8.37 15.29 6.91
CA VAL A 235 9.07 14.82 5.71
C VAL A 235 10.28 15.73 5.45
N PRO A 236 11.50 15.19 5.31
CA PRO A 236 12.68 16.01 5.05
C PRO A 236 12.68 16.53 3.60
N PRO A 237 13.36 17.67 3.33
CA PRO A 237 13.56 18.15 1.97
C PRO A 237 14.26 17.12 1.08
N ARG A 238 13.89 17.07 -0.20
CA ARG A 238 14.49 16.16 -1.19
C ARG A 238 16.02 16.24 -1.26
N SER A 239 16.58 17.43 -1.01
CA SER A 239 18.03 17.67 -0.98
C SER A 239 18.76 16.83 0.06
N ASN A 240 18.09 16.39 1.12
CA ASN A 240 18.69 15.60 2.20
C ASN A 240 19.02 14.17 1.75
N LYS A 241 18.30 13.64 0.74
CA LYS A 241 18.52 12.29 0.17
C LYS A 241 18.61 11.20 1.23
N THR A 242 17.64 11.16 2.13
CA THR A 242 17.63 10.23 3.28
C THR A 242 16.85 8.96 2.97
N HIS A 243 17.24 7.84 3.57
CA HIS A 243 16.50 6.58 3.51
C HIS A 243 16.56 5.88 4.87
N ASP A 244 15.43 5.86 5.57
CA ASP A 244 15.30 5.28 6.91
C ASP A 244 14.01 4.44 7.00
N LEU A 245 14.09 3.31 7.70
CA LEU A 245 12.93 2.47 8.04
C LEU A 245 12.67 2.56 9.54
N LEU A 246 11.47 3.02 9.88
CA LEU A 246 11.00 3.23 11.25
C LEU A 246 9.84 2.29 11.56
N PHE A 247 9.93 1.59 12.68
CA PHE A 247 8.82 0.84 13.27
C PHE A 247 8.22 1.68 14.39
N LEU A 248 6.91 1.88 14.31
CA LEU A 248 6.16 2.59 15.34
C LEU A 248 5.39 1.60 16.20
N SER A 249 5.50 1.74 17.52
CA SER A 249 4.91 0.80 18.47
C SER A 249 4.17 1.52 19.60
N GLU A 250 3.52 0.73 20.45
CA GLU A 250 2.64 1.23 21.51
C GLU A 250 1.51 2.12 20.98
N LEU A 251 0.89 1.67 19.88
CA LEU A 251 -0.24 2.35 19.25
C LEU A 251 -1.40 2.49 20.24
N THR A 252 -1.96 3.69 20.31
CA THR A 252 -3.15 4.02 21.11
C THR A 252 -4.44 4.04 20.26
N ALA A 253 -4.30 4.01 18.93
CA ALA A 253 -5.40 3.82 17.98
C ALA A 253 -4.87 3.24 16.66
N GLY A 254 -5.74 2.59 15.88
CA GLY A 254 -5.38 1.96 14.60
C GLY A 254 -5.55 2.88 13.40
N TRP A 255 -4.79 3.98 13.34
CA TRP A 255 -4.77 4.88 12.18
C TRP A 255 -3.42 5.59 11.97
N PHE A 256 -3.19 6.08 10.76
CA PHE A 256 -2.14 7.05 10.46
C PHE A 256 -2.67 8.07 9.44
N ALA A 257 -2.11 9.27 9.43
CA ALA A 257 -2.41 10.30 8.44
C ALA A 257 -1.13 10.90 7.84
N LEU A 258 -1.20 11.24 6.56
CA LEU A 258 -0.21 12.05 5.86
C LEU A 258 -0.88 13.33 5.37
N THR A 259 -0.43 14.49 5.86
CA THR A 259 -1.07 15.78 5.56
C THR A 259 -0.08 16.74 4.95
N ASN A 260 -0.39 17.31 3.78
CA ASN A 260 0.38 18.41 3.20
C ASN A 260 -0.19 19.76 3.70
N GLN A 261 0.57 20.45 4.55
CA GLN A 261 0.10 21.64 5.26
C GLN A 261 -0.05 22.87 4.34
N LYS A 262 0.64 22.93 3.20
CA LYS A 262 0.52 24.04 2.24
C LYS A 262 -0.65 23.85 1.29
N LYS A 263 -0.85 22.62 0.82
CA LYS A 263 -1.81 22.33 -0.25
C LYS A 263 -3.25 22.05 0.26
N LYS A 264 -3.49 22.13 1.57
CA LYS A 264 -4.80 21.83 2.23
C LYS A 264 -5.38 20.47 1.81
N TYR A 265 -4.54 19.45 1.67
CA TYR A 265 -4.99 18.10 1.29
C TYR A 265 -5.16 17.19 2.50
N TRP A 266 -6.20 16.37 2.44
CA TRP A 266 -6.73 15.58 3.54
C TRP A 266 -5.88 14.36 3.86
N GLY A 267 -5.70 14.13 5.15
CA GLY A 267 -5.02 12.97 5.71
C GLY A 267 -5.70 11.66 5.36
N TRP A 268 -4.88 10.63 5.19
CA TRP A 268 -5.35 9.26 5.18
C TRP A 268 -5.84 8.89 6.57
N LEU A 269 -6.87 8.04 6.63
CA LEU A 269 -7.33 7.43 7.86
C LEU A 269 -7.62 5.98 7.50
N CYS A 270 -6.61 5.12 7.65
CA CYS A 270 -6.89 3.70 7.78
C CYS A 270 -7.50 3.54 9.17
N VAL A 271 -8.78 3.15 9.29
CA VAL A 271 -9.36 2.74 10.57
C VAL A 271 -9.54 1.25 10.50
N GLY A 272 -8.65 0.51 11.17
CA GLY A 272 -8.85 -0.89 11.47
C GLY A 272 -8.78 -1.09 12.98
N PRO A 273 -9.80 -1.67 13.63
CA PRO A 273 -9.62 -2.33 14.92
C PRO A 273 -8.70 -3.56 14.79
#